data_AF-A0A067KF54-F1
#
_entry.id   AF-A0A067KF54-F1
#
_cell.length_a   1.000
_cell.length_b   1.000
_cell.length_c   1.000
_cell.angle_alpha   90.00
_cell.angle_beta   90.00
_cell.angle_gamma   90.00
#
_symmetry.space_group_name_H-M   'P 1'
#
loop_
_entity.id
_entity.type
_entity.pdbx_description
1 polymer ?
#
loop_
_entity_poly.entity_id
_entity_poly.type
_entity_poly.pdbx_seq_one_letter_code
_entity_poly.pdbx_strand_id
1 'polypeptide(L)'
;MHTLKSLVRVFVGSPFVQQNLRDSIEAVSANAELNPAASFSKLSEREPMIVDSLTKISNFLNISAQQRKLVRHTICPQVTKHRIWTGALMKILNGLKSEMDEYSGKGSNMGHQIVSSCLRFLADNYISDHDGTSWMQLRPPKTMESSGSGTWEDVLEMFNDLIGCLGSEKGLLYHVAKLEVMKEGLSQIKDVLVDKGIGYREAQHQESLVQKKLSKTLGHSSRCLFTLLLYYLYRHVRDIEVDLCGGIYGNDGGSTFRLYMGRILTSDEEKMVGSGVKQLHRALALFKFIWETAGMQGVLELQGHMWCIGAKDRTLTYRGTLFFVHGISL
;
A
#
# COMPACT_ATOMS: atom_id res chain seq x y z
N MET A 1 18.93 12.99 -3.50
CA MET A 1 18.58 11.66 -2.95
C MET A 1 18.89 10.52 -3.93
N HIS A 2 18.48 10.60 -5.21
CA HIS A 2 18.71 9.53 -6.19
C HIS A 2 20.18 9.09 -6.32
N THR A 3 21.11 10.05 -6.43
CA THR A 3 22.55 9.79 -6.55
C THR A 3 23.10 9.02 -5.36
N LEU A 4 22.76 9.44 -4.13
CA LEU A 4 23.18 8.76 -2.91
C LEU A 4 22.70 7.31 -2.89
N LYS A 5 21.40 7.08 -3.14
CA LYS A 5 20.84 5.72 -3.18
C LYS A 5 21.56 4.86 -4.22
N SER A 6 21.89 5.43 -5.37
CA SER A 6 22.65 4.73 -6.41
C SER A 6 24.07 4.36 -5.98
N LEU A 7 24.78 5.25 -5.30
CA LEU A 7 26.12 4.98 -4.76
C LEU A 7 26.09 3.90 -3.68
N VAL A 8 25.12 3.99 -2.76
CA VAL A 8 24.95 2.99 -1.69
C VAL A 8 24.64 1.61 -2.27
N ARG A 9 23.81 1.52 -3.33
CA ARG A 9 23.60 0.24 -4.03
C ARG A 9 24.90 -0.38 -4.55
N VAL A 10 25.81 0.41 -5.10
CA VAL A 10 27.12 -0.08 -5.55
C VAL A 10 27.98 -0.50 -4.36
N PHE A 11 28.02 0.32 -3.31
CA PHE A 11 28.75 0.04 -2.07
C PHE A 11 28.31 -1.28 -1.41
N VAL A 12 27.01 -1.53 -1.31
CA VAL A 12 26.44 -2.78 -0.75
C VAL A 12 26.95 -4.01 -1.50
N GLY A 13 27.22 -3.88 -2.81
CA GLY A 13 27.78 -4.96 -3.62
C GLY A 13 29.29 -5.14 -3.53
N SER A 14 30.01 -4.28 -2.79
CA SER A 14 31.46 -4.38 -2.68
C SER A 14 31.90 -5.64 -1.93
N PRO A 15 33.07 -6.24 -2.26
CA PRO A 15 33.54 -7.45 -1.59
C PRO A 15 33.66 -7.30 -0.06
N PHE A 16 34.11 -6.14 0.41
CA PHE A 16 34.24 -5.83 1.84
C PHE A 16 32.88 -5.87 2.55
N VAL A 17 31.88 -5.17 2.02
CA VAL A 17 30.53 -5.16 2.62
C VAL A 17 29.89 -6.54 2.55
N GLN A 18 30.08 -7.26 1.45
CA GLN A 18 29.56 -8.62 1.29
C GLN A 18 30.21 -9.60 2.27
N GLN A 19 31.49 -9.43 2.62
CA GLN A 19 32.14 -10.21 3.66
C GLN A 19 31.55 -9.88 5.04
N ASN A 20 31.48 -8.60 5.41
CA ASN A 20 30.92 -8.20 6.71
C ASN A 20 29.47 -8.63 6.89
N LEU A 21 28.67 -8.61 5.81
CA LEU A 21 27.29 -9.13 5.81
C LEU A 21 27.23 -10.62 6.12
N ARG A 22 28.11 -11.43 5.52
CA ARG A 22 28.18 -12.87 5.80
C ARG A 22 28.53 -13.11 7.26
N ASP A 23 29.59 -12.48 7.74
CA ASP A 23 30.07 -12.64 9.12
C ASP A 23 28.99 -12.22 10.14
N SER A 24 28.28 -11.13 9.87
CA SER A 24 27.18 -10.63 10.73
C SER A 24 25.97 -11.56 10.73
N ILE A 25 25.63 -12.15 9.59
CA ILE A 25 24.51 -13.10 9.49
C ILE A 25 24.87 -14.41 10.17
N GLU A 26 26.09 -14.91 9.99
CA GLU A 26 26.61 -16.12 10.64
C GLU A 26 26.62 -15.98 12.17
N ALA A 27 27.11 -14.85 12.69
CA ALA A 27 27.13 -14.58 14.13
C ALA A 27 25.73 -14.61 14.78
N VAL A 28 24.70 -14.21 14.05
CA VAL A 28 23.30 -14.22 14.52
C VAL A 28 22.62 -15.57 14.26
N SER A 29 23.08 -16.33 13.27
CA SER A 29 22.46 -17.57 12.78
C SER A 29 23.10 -18.84 13.33
N ALA A 30 23.97 -18.77 14.34
CA ALA A 30 24.66 -19.91 14.95
C ALA A 30 23.75 -21.08 15.43
N ASN A 31 22.42 -20.88 15.45
CA ASN A 31 21.42 -21.88 15.82
C ASN A 31 20.49 -22.33 14.66
N ALA A 32 20.69 -21.87 13.42
CA ALA A 32 19.83 -22.21 12.29
C ALA A 32 20.65 -22.80 11.14
N GLU A 33 20.34 -24.05 10.76
CA GLU A 33 20.86 -24.77 9.58
C GLU A 33 20.41 -24.11 8.26
N LEU A 34 20.68 -22.83 8.07
CA LEU A 34 20.44 -22.13 6.82
C LEU A 34 21.76 -21.59 6.31
N ASN A 35 22.12 -22.00 5.09
CA ASN A 35 23.24 -21.42 4.36
C ASN A 35 23.17 -19.89 4.45
N PRO A 36 24.24 -19.20 4.94
CA PRO A 36 24.32 -17.76 4.94
C PRO A 36 24.45 -17.29 3.48
N ALA A 37 23.33 -17.31 2.77
CA ALA A 37 23.25 -16.75 1.44
C ALA A 37 23.66 -15.28 1.54
N ALA A 38 24.63 -14.88 0.73
CA ALA A 38 25.11 -13.51 0.68
C ALA A 38 23.98 -12.59 0.17
N SER A 39 23.21 -12.05 1.11
CA SER A 39 22.13 -11.10 0.84
C SER A 39 22.67 -9.94 0.01
N PHE A 40 21.97 -9.60 -1.07
CA PHE A 40 22.34 -8.51 -1.99
C PHE A 40 23.64 -8.74 -2.77
N SER A 41 24.08 -9.99 -2.94
CA SER A 41 25.27 -10.31 -3.74
C SER A 41 25.04 -10.08 -5.24
N LYS A 42 23.81 -10.31 -5.73
CA LYS A 42 23.46 -10.12 -7.15
C LYS A 42 23.07 -8.66 -7.41
N LEU A 43 23.39 -8.18 -8.62
CA LEU A 43 22.99 -6.83 -9.04
C LEU A 43 21.47 -6.64 -8.98
N SER A 44 20.71 -7.64 -9.43
CA SER A 44 19.24 -7.60 -9.44
C SER A 44 18.62 -7.40 -8.07
N GLU A 45 19.24 -7.93 -7.01
CA GLU A 45 18.76 -7.81 -5.62
C GLU A 45 18.99 -6.40 -5.05
N ARG A 46 19.90 -5.64 -5.66
CA ARG A 46 20.24 -4.28 -5.24
C ARG A 46 19.41 -3.25 -5.97
N GLU A 47 18.66 -3.61 -7.00
CA GLU A 47 17.82 -2.64 -7.72
C GLU A 47 16.65 -2.14 -6.85
N PRO A 48 16.23 -0.87 -7.01
CA PRO A 48 15.06 -0.36 -6.32
C PRO A 48 13.78 -0.98 -6.89
N MET A 49 12.76 -1.12 -6.05
CA MET A 49 11.45 -1.64 -6.44
C MET A 49 10.35 -0.75 -5.89
N ILE A 50 9.43 -0.34 -6.77
CA ILE A 50 8.16 0.28 -6.38
C ILE A 50 7.07 -0.79 -6.48
N VAL A 51 6.50 -1.15 -5.34
CA VAL A 51 5.42 -2.13 -5.24
C VAL A 51 4.08 -1.39 -5.36
N ASP A 52 3.45 -1.51 -6.53
CA ASP A 52 2.23 -0.80 -6.91
C ASP A 52 1.10 -1.72 -7.42
N SER A 53 1.33 -3.04 -7.40
CA SER A 53 0.40 -4.05 -7.91
C SER A 53 0.69 -5.43 -7.33
N LEU A 54 -0.34 -6.28 -7.25
CA LEU A 54 -0.16 -7.70 -6.90
C LEU A 54 0.67 -8.44 -7.94
N THR A 55 0.64 -8.02 -9.20
CA THR A 55 1.45 -8.61 -10.27
C THR A 55 2.95 -8.49 -9.98
N LYS A 56 3.44 -7.34 -9.52
CA LYS A 56 4.86 -7.19 -9.15
C LYS A 56 5.26 -8.15 -8.04
N ILE A 57 4.45 -8.25 -6.99
CA ILE A 57 4.68 -9.17 -5.87
C ILE A 57 4.66 -10.62 -6.37
N SER A 58 3.66 -10.98 -7.17
CA SER A 58 3.49 -12.35 -7.67
C SER A 58 4.61 -12.77 -8.62
N ASN A 59 5.12 -11.85 -9.44
CA ASN A 59 6.27 -12.11 -10.28
C ASN A 59 7.53 -12.32 -9.42
N PHE A 60 7.74 -11.49 -8.40
CA PHE A 60 8.89 -11.62 -7.49
C PHE A 60 8.85 -12.93 -6.68
N LEU A 61 7.67 -13.31 -6.18
CA LEU A 61 7.46 -14.56 -5.43
C LEU A 61 7.32 -15.80 -6.32
N ASN A 62 7.43 -15.67 -7.65
CA ASN A 62 7.20 -16.74 -8.62
C ASN A 62 5.82 -17.45 -8.48
N ILE A 63 4.79 -16.69 -8.12
CA ILE A 63 3.42 -17.20 -7.96
C ILE A 63 2.80 -17.51 -9.32
N SER A 64 2.31 -18.75 -9.48
CA SER A 64 1.68 -19.25 -10.70
C SER A 64 0.34 -18.58 -11.01
N ALA A 65 -0.16 -18.71 -12.24
CA ALA A 65 -1.46 -18.14 -12.64
C ALA A 65 -2.63 -18.68 -11.80
N GLN A 66 -2.60 -19.97 -11.43
CA GLN A 66 -3.63 -20.60 -10.58
C GLN A 66 -3.61 -20.01 -9.17
N GLN A 67 -2.42 -19.82 -8.59
CA GLN A 67 -2.29 -19.21 -7.27
C GLN A 67 -2.66 -17.72 -7.28
N ARG A 68 -2.34 -16.97 -8.35
CA ARG A 68 -2.83 -15.58 -8.52
C ARG A 68 -4.36 -15.51 -8.50
N LYS A 69 -5.03 -16.48 -9.12
CA LYS A 69 -6.50 -16.59 -9.09
C LYS A 69 -6.99 -16.85 -7.66
N LEU A 70 -6.33 -17.74 -6.91
CA LEU A 70 -6.63 -18.00 -5.50
C LEU A 70 -6.48 -16.72 -4.65
N VAL A 71 -5.31 -16.06 -4.74
CA VAL A 71 -5.02 -14.79 -4.05
C VAL A 71 -6.13 -13.76 -4.30
N ARG A 72 -6.50 -13.56 -5.57
CA ARG A 72 -7.56 -12.63 -5.94
C ARG A 72 -8.90 -13.01 -5.31
N HIS A 73 -9.30 -14.28 -5.41
CA HIS A 73 -10.58 -14.74 -4.85
C HIS A 73 -10.65 -14.58 -3.32
N THR A 74 -9.53 -14.76 -2.63
CA THR A 74 -9.46 -14.59 -1.17
C THR A 74 -9.50 -13.13 -0.75
N ILE A 75 -8.78 -12.25 -1.48
CA ILE A 75 -8.59 -10.84 -1.10
C ILE A 75 -9.76 -9.96 -1.54
N CYS A 76 -10.22 -10.09 -2.79
CA CYS A 76 -11.18 -9.17 -3.40
C CYS A 76 -12.44 -8.94 -2.54
N PRO A 77 -13.12 -9.96 -2.02
CA PRO A 77 -14.32 -9.75 -1.21
C PRO A 77 -14.05 -8.97 0.08
N GLN A 78 -12.83 -9.05 0.62
CA GLN A 78 -12.47 -8.37 1.87
C GLN A 78 -12.17 -6.88 1.63
N VAL A 79 -11.41 -6.59 0.57
CA VAL A 79 -10.90 -5.23 0.30
C VAL A 79 -11.87 -4.36 -0.49
N THR A 80 -12.87 -4.94 -1.13
CA THR A 80 -13.90 -4.20 -1.91
C THR A 80 -15.14 -3.86 -1.10
N LYS A 81 -15.16 -4.14 0.21
CA LYS A 81 -16.24 -3.71 1.10
C LYS A 81 -16.40 -2.19 1.03
N HIS A 82 -17.64 -1.71 1.07
CA HIS A 82 -17.97 -0.29 0.93
C HIS A 82 -17.12 0.61 1.84
N ARG A 83 -16.98 0.27 3.14
CA ARG A 83 -16.14 1.01 4.10
C ARG A 83 -14.64 1.10 3.73
N ILE A 84 -14.10 0.08 3.06
CA ILE A 84 -12.69 0.06 2.64
C ILE A 84 -12.54 0.93 1.41
N TRP A 85 -13.48 0.82 0.48
CA TRP A 85 -13.59 1.67 -0.70
C TRP A 85 -13.68 3.17 -0.34
N THR A 86 -14.69 3.56 0.43
CA THR A 86 -14.89 4.95 0.85
C THR A 86 -13.72 5.46 1.69
N GLY A 87 -13.25 4.65 2.63
CA GLY A 87 -12.11 5.01 3.48
C GLY A 87 -10.81 5.23 2.69
N ALA A 88 -10.56 4.45 1.63
CA ALA A 88 -9.39 4.64 0.77
C ALA A 88 -9.50 5.94 -0.03
N LEU A 89 -10.66 6.23 -0.62
CA LEU A 89 -10.92 7.48 -1.33
C LEU A 89 -10.76 8.70 -0.41
N MET A 90 -11.36 8.65 0.79
CA MET A 90 -11.19 9.70 1.80
C MET A 90 -9.73 9.90 2.19
N LYS A 91 -8.95 8.83 2.32
CA LYS A 91 -7.52 8.93 2.66
C LYS A 91 -6.71 9.61 1.55
N ILE A 92 -7.03 9.32 0.28
CA ILE A 92 -6.37 9.96 -0.87
C ILE A 92 -6.75 11.44 -0.94
N LEU A 93 -8.04 11.77 -0.86
CA LEU A 93 -8.54 13.14 -0.96
C LEU A 93 -8.09 14.03 0.21
N ASN A 94 -8.06 13.52 1.44
CA ASN A 94 -7.54 14.28 2.58
C ASN A 94 -6.04 14.54 2.48
N GLY A 95 -5.26 13.59 1.96
CA GLY A 95 -3.84 13.83 1.71
C GLY A 95 -3.62 14.85 0.60
N LEU A 96 -4.42 14.78 -0.47
CA LEU A 96 -4.39 15.77 -1.53
C LEU A 96 -4.74 17.17 -1.00
N LYS A 97 -5.82 17.28 -0.22
CA LYS A 97 -6.21 18.53 0.43
C LYS A 97 -5.08 19.13 1.26
N SER A 98 -4.44 18.33 2.11
CA SER A 98 -3.32 18.77 2.95
C SER A 98 -2.15 19.30 2.12
N GLU A 99 -1.79 18.63 1.03
CA GLU A 99 -0.71 19.09 0.15
C GLU A 99 -1.12 20.39 -0.59
N MET A 100 -2.37 20.48 -1.06
CA MET A 100 -2.88 21.70 -1.70
C MET A 100 -2.91 22.92 -0.77
N ASP A 101 -3.27 22.71 0.50
CA ASP A 101 -3.28 23.76 1.53
C ASP A 101 -1.84 24.28 1.82
N GLU A 102 -0.81 23.44 1.69
CA GLU A 102 0.61 23.81 1.86
C GLU A 102 1.17 24.62 0.68
N TYR A 103 0.67 24.40 -0.55
CA TYR A 103 1.18 25.00 -1.78
C TYR A 103 0.50 26.34 -2.17
N SER A 104 -0.25 26.99 -1.28
CA SER A 104 -1.18 28.08 -1.62
C SER A 104 -0.55 29.34 -2.25
N GLY A 105 -0.22 29.28 -3.54
CA GLY A 105 0.01 30.41 -4.43
C GLY A 105 -1.15 30.54 -5.41
N LYS A 106 -2.23 31.23 -5.02
CA LYS A 106 -3.37 31.74 -5.84
C LYS A 106 -3.96 30.88 -6.99
N GLY A 107 -3.64 29.58 -7.11
CA GLY A 107 -3.78 28.85 -8.37
C GLY A 107 -4.91 27.82 -8.50
N SER A 108 -5.56 27.34 -7.43
CA SER A 108 -6.53 26.24 -7.59
C SER A 108 -7.76 26.32 -6.67
N ASN A 109 -8.50 27.44 -6.70
CA ASN A 109 -9.79 27.53 -5.97
C ASN A 109 -10.75 26.40 -6.41
N MET A 110 -10.75 26.06 -7.71
CA MET A 110 -11.58 24.99 -8.26
C MET A 110 -11.20 23.61 -7.70
N GLY A 111 -9.91 23.25 -7.66
CA GLY A 111 -9.48 21.96 -7.13
C GLY A 111 -9.87 21.79 -5.64
N HIS A 112 -9.71 22.84 -4.83
CA HIS A 112 -10.14 22.80 -3.42
C HIS A 112 -11.65 22.58 -3.27
N GLN A 113 -12.45 23.22 -4.12
CA GLN A 113 -13.91 23.05 -4.14
C GLN A 113 -14.30 21.62 -4.54
N ILE A 114 -13.67 21.07 -5.58
CA ILE A 114 -13.93 19.69 -6.03
C ILE A 114 -13.55 18.69 -4.93
N VAL A 115 -12.36 18.82 -4.33
CA VAL A 115 -11.91 17.95 -3.22
C VAL A 115 -12.89 18.03 -2.05
N SER A 116 -13.33 19.23 -1.68
CA SER A 116 -14.29 19.42 -0.59
C SER A 116 -15.65 18.80 -0.89
N SER A 117 -16.14 18.92 -2.13
CA SER A 117 -17.39 18.29 -2.57
C SER A 117 -17.30 16.77 -2.55
N CYS A 118 -16.22 16.18 -3.05
CA CYS A 118 -15.97 14.73 -2.97
C CYS A 118 -15.89 14.23 -1.51
N LEU A 119 -15.18 14.95 -0.64
CA LEU A 119 -15.06 14.58 0.78
C LEU A 119 -16.41 14.64 1.49
N ARG A 120 -17.21 15.69 1.23
CA ARG A 120 -18.58 15.81 1.76
C ARG A 120 -19.46 14.66 1.28
N PHE A 121 -19.42 14.35 -0.01
CA PHE A 121 -20.13 13.20 -0.57
C PHE A 121 -19.77 11.89 0.15
N LEU A 122 -18.48 11.63 0.39
CA LEU A 122 -18.04 10.41 1.06
C LEU A 122 -18.41 10.36 2.54
N ALA A 123 -18.29 11.48 3.26
CA ALA A 123 -18.62 11.56 4.68
C ALA A 123 -20.12 11.35 4.92
N ASP A 124 -20.94 11.96 4.06
CA ASP A 124 -22.39 11.85 4.11
C ASP A 124 -22.91 10.42 3.87
N ASN A 125 -22.12 9.58 3.20
CA ASN A 125 -22.43 8.18 2.90
C ASN A 125 -21.64 7.20 3.78
N TYR A 126 -20.91 7.71 4.77
CA TYR A 126 -20.21 6.89 5.74
C TYR A 126 -21.16 6.53 6.88
N ILE A 127 -21.77 5.35 6.81
CA ILE A 127 -22.57 4.83 7.93
C ILE A 127 -21.59 4.39 9.02
N SER A 128 -21.57 5.11 10.14
CA SER A 128 -20.80 4.70 11.31
C SER A 128 -21.48 3.50 11.98
N ASP A 129 -20.71 2.50 12.39
CA ASP A 129 -21.18 1.31 13.12
C ASP A 129 -21.61 1.63 14.57
N HIS A 130 -21.61 2.92 14.95
CA HIS A 130 -22.05 3.38 16.25
C HIS A 130 -23.54 3.76 16.20
N ASP A 131 -24.37 2.73 16.00
CA ASP A 131 -25.61 2.53 16.75
C ASP A 131 -26.19 1.17 16.35
N GLY A 132 -26.12 0.22 17.28
CA GLY A 132 -26.60 -1.13 17.09
C GLY A 132 -28.08 -1.16 16.67
N THR A 133 -28.40 -2.15 15.84
CA THR A 133 -29.73 -2.77 15.74
C THR A 133 -30.93 -1.85 15.99
N SER A 134 -31.13 -0.83 15.16
CA SER A 134 -32.41 -0.12 15.12
C SER A 134 -32.99 -0.16 13.71
N TRP A 135 -33.56 -1.31 13.39
CA TRP A 135 -34.54 -1.48 12.32
C TRP A 135 -35.78 -0.57 12.48
N MET A 136 -35.81 0.28 13.51
CA MET A 136 -36.83 1.27 13.83
C MET A 136 -36.38 2.74 13.68
N GLN A 137 -35.18 3.04 13.16
CA GLN A 137 -34.82 4.45 12.91
C GLN A 137 -35.77 5.04 11.86
N LEU A 138 -36.67 5.91 12.33
CA LEU A 138 -37.56 6.69 11.50
C LEU A 138 -36.74 7.56 10.56
N ARG A 139 -37.20 7.62 9.30
CA ARG A 139 -36.69 8.50 8.25
C ARG A 139 -36.37 9.88 8.85
N PRO A 140 -35.14 10.41 8.69
CA PRO A 140 -34.86 11.77 9.11
C PRO A 140 -35.92 12.70 8.50
N PRO A 141 -36.49 13.64 9.27
CA PRO A 141 -37.46 14.58 8.73
C PRO A 141 -36.80 15.28 7.54
N LYS A 142 -37.52 15.34 6.41
CA LYS A 142 -37.09 16.05 5.20
C LYS A 142 -36.88 17.52 5.56
N THR A 143 -35.69 17.88 6.02
CA THR A 143 -35.25 19.26 5.98
C THR A 143 -35.05 19.58 4.51
N MET A 144 -35.83 20.56 4.07
CA MET A 144 -35.94 21.02 2.71
C MET A 144 -34.54 21.39 2.18
N GLU A 145 -34.29 21.00 0.93
CA GLU A 145 -33.00 20.99 0.20
C GLU A 145 -32.06 19.81 0.49
N SER A 146 -32.48 18.58 0.15
CA SER A 146 -31.50 17.56 -0.24
C SER A 146 -30.84 18.02 -1.55
N SER A 147 -29.67 18.64 -1.46
CA SER A 147 -28.85 19.01 -2.61
C SER A 147 -28.37 17.73 -3.29
N GLY A 148 -29.16 17.21 -4.24
CA GLY A 148 -28.85 16.09 -5.15
C GLY A 148 -28.60 14.73 -4.49
N SER A 149 -29.30 13.67 -4.93
CA SER A 149 -28.76 12.32 -4.76
C SER A 149 -27.49 12.24 -5.61
N GLY A 150 -26.32 12.42 -4.99
CA GLY A 150 -25.07 12.26 -5.71
C GLY A 150 -24.92 10.81 -6.15
N THR A 151 -24.49 10.57 -7.37
CA THR A 151 -24.18 9.23 -7.88
C THR A 151 -22.68 8.98 -7.84
N TRP A 152 -22.25 7.72 -7.94
CA TRP A 152 -20.82 7.42 -8.16
C TRP A 152 -20.33 7.95 -9.52
N GLU A 153 -21.23 8.19 -10.47
CA GLU A 153 -20.94 8.86 -11.74
C GLU A 153 -20.53 10.32 -11.52
N ASP A 154 -21.26 11.07 -10.68
CA ASP A 154 -20.90 12.46 -10.34
C ASP A 154 -19.50 12.55 -9.70
N VAL A 155 -19.17 11.58 -8.83
CA VAL A 155 -17.83 11.49 -8.22
C VAL A 155 -16.75 11.20 -9.27
N LEU A 156 -17.05 10.35 -10.25
CA LEU A 156 -16.14 10.04 -11.34
C LEU A 156 -15.88 11.27 -12.22
N GLU A 157 -16.91 12.06 -12.53
CA GLU A 157 -16.78 13.31 -13.27
C GLU A 157 -15.93 14.33 -12.48
N MET A 158 -16.23 14.51 -11.19
CA MET A 158 -15.41 15.35 -10.31
C MET A 158 -13.94 14.90 -10.27
N PHE A 159 -13.67 13.59 -10.33
CA PHE A 159 -12.30 13.08 -10.39
C PHE A 159 -11.62 13.44 -11.70
N ASN A 160 -12.31 13.35 -12.84
CA ASN A 160 -11.76 13.76 -14.13
C ASN A 160 -11.40 15.24 -14.14
N ASP A 161 -12.29 16.09 -13.63
CA ASP A 161 -12.05 17.54 -13.53
C ASP A 161 -10.88 17.84 -12.60
N LEU A 162 -10.83 17.20 -11.43
CA LEU A 162 -9.76 17.38 -10.45
C LEU A 162 -8.39 16.99 -11.02
N ILE A 163 -8.31 15.86 -11.72
CA ILE A 163 -7.08 15.39 -12.35
C ILE A 163 -6.68 16.34 -13.49
N GLY A 164 -7.64 16.83 -14.27
CA GLY A 164 -7.40 17.85 -15.30
C GLY A 164 -6.85 19.16 -14.72
N CYS A 165 -7.43 19.64 -13.62
CA CYS A 165 -6.99 20.86 -12.94
C CYS A 165 -5.57 20.73 -12.34
N LEU A 166 -5.22 19.57 -11.80
CA LEU A 166 -3.99 19.37 -11.02
C LEU A 166 -2.86 18.65 -11.79
N GLY A 167 -3.11 18.23 -13.04
CA GLY A 167 -2.18 17.41 -13.81
C GLY A 167 -0.82 18.05 -14.11
N SER A 168 -0.70 19.38 -14.03
CA SER A 168 0.55 20.12 -14.23
C SER A 168 1.33 20.39 -12.94
N GLU A 169 0.74 20.14 -11.77
CA GLU A 169 1.33 20.48 -10.47
C GLU A 169 2.25 19.37 -9.96
N LYS A 170 3.57 19.57 -10.11
CA LYS A 170 4.60 18.57 -9.75
C LYS A 170 4.54 18.09 -8.29
N GLY A 171 4.05 18.92 -7.37
CA GLY A 171 3.92 18.58 -5.94
C GLY A 171 2.81 17.57 -5.64
N LEU A 172 1.72 17.57 -6.43
CA LEU A 172 0.51 16.79 -6.17
C LEU A 172 0.46 15.47 -6.97
N LEU A 173 1.47 15.21 -7.80
CA LEU A 173 1.50 14.11 -8.77
C LEU A 173 1.16 12.75 -8.15
N TYR A 174 1.60 12.50 -6.92
CA TYR A 174 1.36 11.21 -6.28
C TYR A 174 -0.14 11.00 -5.95
N HIS A 175 -0.80 12.00 -5.35
CA HIS A 175 -2.23 11.89 -5.02
C HIS A 175 -3.10 11.91 -6.27
N VAL A 176 -2.75 12.72 -7.27
CA VAL A 176 -3.39 12.73 -8.59
C VAL A 176 -3.27 11.37 -9.29
N ALA A 177 -2.08 10.76 -9.29
CA ALA A 177 -1.88 9.42 -9.84
C ALA A 177 -2.73 8.35 -9.12
N LYS A 178 -2.98 8.52 -7.82
CA LYS A 178 -3.89 7.63 -7.08
C LYS A 178 -5.35 7.84 -7.42
N LEU A 179 -5.79 9.07 -7.63
CA LEU A 179 -7.14 9.33 -8.14
C LEU A 179 -7.33 8.67 -9.51
N GLU A 180 -6.33 8.77 -10.39
CA GLU A 180 -6.37 8.12 -11.71
C GLU A 180 -6.49 6.60 -11.59
N VAL A 181 -5.75 5.99 -10.66
CA VAL A 181 -5.88 4.56 -10.35
C VAL A 181 -7.28 4.21 -9.83
N MET A 182 -7.88 5.05 -8.98
CA MET A 182 -9.20 4.79 -8.40
C MET A 182 -10.36 4.97 -9.40
N LYS A 183 -10.16 5.68 -10.51
CA LYS A 183 -11.14 5.77 -11.61
C LYS A 183 -11.51 4.40 -12.17
N GLU A 184 -10.57 3.45 -12.18
CA GLU A 184 -10.84 2.07 -12.58
C GLU A 184 -12.03 1.51 -11.80
N GLY A 185 -12.03 1.63 -10.47
CA GLY A 185 -13.11 1.13 -9.62
C GLY A 185 -14.38 1.97 -9.74
N LEU A 186 -14.27 3.31 -9.75
CA LEU A 186 -15.41 4.22 -9.89
C LEU A 186 -16.21 3.94 -11.17
N SER A 187 -15.51 3.74 -12.30
CA SER A 187 -16.14 3.41 -13.58
C SER A 187 -16.99 2.14 -13.51
N GLN A 188 -16.61 1.15 -12.70
CA GLN A 188 -17.37 -0.10 -12.54
C GLN A 188 -18.63 0.06 -11.69
N ILE A 189 -18.68 1.08 -10.83
CA ILE A 189 -19.79 1.31 -9.89
C ILE A 189 -20.58 2.57 -10.19
N LYS A 190 -20.31 3.26 -11.29
CA LYS A 190 -20.93 4.55 -11.65
C LYS A 190 -22.46 4.52 -11.61
N ASP A 191 -23.07 3.42 -12.05
CA ASP A 191 -24.53 3.26 -12.07
C ASP A 191 -25.14 2.78 -10.73
N VAL A 192 -24.32 2.63 -9.67
CA VAL A 192 -24.82 2.23 -8.35
C VAL A 192 -25.34 3.47 -7.63
N LEU A 193 -26.55 3.38 -7.10
CA LEU A 193 -27.21 4.50 -6.45
C LEU A 193 -26.61 4.76 -5.07
N VAL A 194 -26.49 6.04 -4.72
CA VAL A 194 -26.07 6.51 -3.41
C VAL A 194 -27.15 7.47 -2.90
N ASP A 195 -28.29 6.89 -2.51
CA ASP A 195 -29.44 7.66 -2.01
C ASP A 195 -29.52 7.57 -0.48
N LYS A 196 -29.74 8.72 0.16
CA LYS A 196 -29.94 8.88 1.62
C LYS A 196 -31.40 8.68 2.04
N GLY A 197 -32.33 8.75 1.09
CA GLY A 197 -33.77 8.66 1.30
C GLY A 197 -34.32 7.24 1.31
N ILE A 198 -33.47 6.24 1.05
CA ILE A 198 -33.83 4.82 0.99
C ILE A 198 -33.71 4.16 2.37
N GLY A 199 -34.52 3.14 2.62
CA GLY A 199 -34.47 2.40 3.87
C GLY A 199 -33.15 1.64 4.05
N TYR A 200 -32.79 1.32 5.31
CA TYR A 200 -31.55 0.63 5.67
C TYR A 200 -31.24 -0.62 4.83
N ARG A 201 -32.26 -1.45 4.54
CA ARG A 201 -32.09 -2.66 3.70
C ARG A 201 -31.63 -2.33 2.28
N GLU A 202 -32.17 -1.25 1.73
CA GLU A 202 -31.85 -0.81 0.38
C GLU A 202 -30.43 -0.22 0.33
N ALA A 203 -30.03 0.53 1.36
CA ALA A 203 -28.66 1.03 1.51
C ALA A 203 -27.65 -0.13 1.58
N GLN A 204 -27.92 -1.15 2.42
CA GLN A 204 -27.10 -2.37 2.46
C GLN A 204 -27.05 -3.11 1.13
N HIS A 205 -28.16 -3.13 0.39
CA HIS A 205 -28.19 -3.71 -0.96
C HIS A 205 -27.25 -2.97 -1.91
N GLN A 206 -27.26 -1.63 -1.92
CA GLN A 206 -26.34 -0.84 -2.74
C GLN A 206 -24.88 -1.07 -2.33
N GLU A 207 -24.57 -1.13 -1.03
CA GLU A 207 -23.22 -1.46 -0.56
C GLU A 207 -22.75 -2.85 -1.02
N SER A 208 -23.65 -3.84 -0.99
CA SER A 208 -23.37 -5.19 -1.51
C SER A 208 -23.17 -5.18 -3.02
N LEU A 209 -23.92 -4.36 -3.77
CA LEU A 209 -23.74 -4.19 -5.20
C LEU A 209 -22.37 -3.58 -5.52
N VAL A 210 -21.92 -2.55 -4.79
CA VAL A 210 -20.55 -2.00 -4.92
C VAL A 210 -19.52 -3.12 -4.75
N GLN A 211 -19.60 -3.85 -3.63
CA GLN A 211 -18.66 -4.95 -3.34
C GLN A 211 -18.69 -6.02 -4.43
N LYS A 212 -19.87 -6.44 -4.88
CA LYS A 212 -20.06 -7.46 -5.91
C LYS A 212 -19.48 -7.03 -7.25
N LYS A 213 -19.77 -5.80 -7.69
CA LYS A 213 -19.24 -5.25 -8.95
C LYS A 213 -17.72 -5.18 -8.89
N LEU A 214 -17.15 -4.52 -7.89
CA LEU A 214 -15.70 -4.37 -7.73
C LEU A 214 -14.97 -5.72 -7.58
N SER A 215 -15.51 -6.65 -6.79
CA SER A 215 -14.91 -7.99 -6.62
C SER A 215 -14.85 -8.78 -7.94
N LYS A 216 -15.85 -8.59 -8.81
CA LYS A 216 -15.92 -9.26 -10.11
C LYS A 216 -14.94 -8.65 -11.10
N THR A 217 -14.90 -7.32 -11.18
CA THR A 217 -14.25 -6.56 -12.26
C THR A 217 -12.79 -6.25 -11.97
N LEU A 218 -12.41 -5.98 -10.72
CA LEU A 218 -11.02 -5.69 -10.38
C LEU A 218 -10.18 -6.97 -10.52
N GLY A 219 -9.26 -6.92 -11.48
CA GLY A 219 -8.35 -8.01 -11.82
C GLY A 219 -7.16 -8.10 -10.86
N HIS A 220 -6.39 -9.19 -10.96
CA HIS A 220 -5.16 -9.34 -10.18
C HIS A 220 -4.13 -8.24 -10.48
N SER A 221 -4.05 -7.77 -11.73
CA SER A 221 -3.15 -6.68 -12.14
C SER A 221 -3.68 -5.29 -11.80
N SER A 222 -4.88 -5.16 -11.25
CA SER A 222 -5.49 -3.87 -10.94
C SER A 222 -4.69 -3.12 -9.87
N ARG A 223 -4.27 -1.90 -10.21
CA ARG A 223 -3.65 -0.98 -9.23
C ARG A 223 -4.70 -0.44 -8.26
N CYS A 224 -5.96 -0.38 -8.67
CA CYS A 224 -7.07 -0.01 -7.80
C CYS A 224 -7.25 -1.05 -6.69
N LEU A 225 -7.32 -2.34 -7.07
CA LEU A 225 -7.36 -3.44 -6.10
C LEU A 225 -6.18 -3.40 -5.13
N PHE A 226 -4.98 -3.15 -5.66
CA PHE A 226 -3.79 -3.07 -4.84
C PHE A 226 -3.85 -1.90 -3.84
N THR A 227 -4.34 -0.74 -4.27
CA THR A 227 -4.52 0.42 -3.37
C THR A 227 -5.53 0.12 -2.27
N LEU A 228 -6.63 -0.57 -2.58
CA LEU A 228 -7.61 -1.04 -1.59
C LEU A 228 -7.00 -2.03 -0.60
N LEU A 229 -6.15 -2.96 -1.07
CA LEU A 229 -5.44 -3.90 -0.21
C LEU A 229 -4.50 -3.19 0.76
N LEU A 230 -3.70 -2.24 0.29
CA LEU A 230 -2.82 -1.46 1.16
C LEU A 230 -3.60 -0.66 2.20
N TYR A 231 -4.75 -0.11 1.82
CA TYR A 231 -5.62 0.60 2.75
C TYR A 231 -6.23 -0.35 3.79
N TYR A 232 -6.68 -1.53 3.36
CA TYR A 232 -7.22 -2.56 4.24
C TYR A 232 -6.19 -3.03 5.29
N LEU A 233 -4.96 -3.36 4.87
CA LEU A 233 -3.93 -3.90 5.76
C LEU A 233 -3.28 -2.83 6.64
N TYR A 234 -3.02 -1.63 6.09
CA TYR A 234 -2.13 -0.66 6.72
C TYR A 234 -2.69 0.76 6.82
N ARG A 235 -3.96 0.99 6.41
CA ARG A 235 -4.55 2.34 6.26
C ARG A 235 -3.67 3.27 5.41
N HIS A 236 -2.94 2.66 4.48
CA HIS A 236 -1.96 3.32 3.64
C HIS A 236 -2.40 3.24 2.19
N VAL A 237 -2.19 4.31 1.43
CA VAL A 237 -2.58 4.36 0.01
C VAL A 237 -1.37 4.55 -0.91
N ARG A 238 -0.19 4.86 -0.35
CA ARG A 238 1.03 5.06 -1.13
C ARG A 238 1.63 3.73 -1.57
N ASP A 239 2.13 3.73 -2.80
CA ASP A 239 2.92 2.63 -3.31
C ASP A 239 4.14 2.46 -2.40
N ILE A 240 4.56 1.20 -2.21
CA ILE A 240 5.63 0.90 -1.27
C ILE A 240 6.96 0.97 -2.02
N GLU A 241 7.81 1.89 -1.61
CA GLU A 241 9.18 2.00 -2.11
C GLU A 241 10.13 1.12 -1.29
N VAL A 242 10.91 0.31 -2.00
CA VAL A 242 11.99 -0.51 -1.46
C VAL A 242 13.27 -0.12 -2.20
N ASP A 243 14.32 0.23 -1.47
CA ASP A 243 15.56 0.75 -2.09
C ASP A 243 16.47 -0.37 -2.62
N LEU A 244 16.39 -1.55 -2.00
CA LEU A 244 17.07 -2.78 -2.40
C LEU A 244 16.02 -3.90 -2.39
N CYS A 245 15.57 -4.35 -3.54
CA CYS A 245 14.45 -5.30 -3.63
C CYS A 245 14.76 -6.66 -2.99
N GLY A 246 16.04 -7.01 -2.84
CA GLY A 246 16.52 -8.22 -2.21
C GLY A 246 16.10 -9.47 -2.97
N GLY A 247 15.91 -10.57 -2.24
CA GLY A 247 15.65 -11.87 -2.85
C GLY A 247 15.02 -12.85 -1.87
N ILE A 248 14.71 -14.04 -2.39
CA ILE A 248 14.19 -15.17 -1.64
C ILE A 248 15.20 -16.29 -1.75
N TYR A 249 15.63 -16.84 -0.61
CA TYR A 249 16.46 -18.03 -0.55
C TYR A 249 15.74 -19.11 0.25
N GLY A 250 15.67 -20.32 -0.30
CA GLY A 250 15.16 -21.50 0.39
C GLY A 250 16.30 -22.29 1.01
N ASN A 251 16.01 -23.03 2.08
CA ASN A 251 16.93 -24.05 2.58
C ASN A 251 16.88 -25.32 1.71
N ASP A 252 17.94 -26.13 1.79
CA ASP A 252 18.04 -27.47 1.20
C ASP A 252 17.03 -28.40 1.88
N GLY A 253 15.78 -28.37 1.42
CA GLY A 253 14.64 -29.08 2.02
C GLY A 253 13.30 -28.40 1.79
N GLY A 254 13.30 -27.13 1.36
CA GLY A 254 12.08 -26.42 0.92
C GLY A 254 11.06 -26.12 2.03
N SER A 255 11.38 -26.38 3.30
CA SER A 255 10.48 -26.14 4.44
C SER A 255 10.45 -24.68 4.87
N THR A 256 11.56 -23.96 4.68
CA THR A 256 11.73 -22.58 5.14
C THR A 256 12.40 -21.75 4.05
N PHE A 257 11.82 -20.59 3.78
CA PHE A 257 12.32 -19.59 2.84
C PHE A 257 12.57 -18.29 3.59
N ARG A 258 13.63 -17.57 3.24
CA ARG A 258 13.94 -16.26 3.79
C ARG A 258 13.80 -15.20 2.73
N LEU A 259 12.87 -14.27 2.95
CA LEU A 259 12.75 -13.04 2.20
C LEU A 259 13.52 -11.94 2.91
N TYR A 260 14.44 -11.31 2.20
CA TYR A 260 15.13 -10.13 2.70
C TYR A 260 14.96 -8.96 1.73
N MET A 261 14.86 -7.75 2.29
CA MET A 261 14.74 -6.50 1.54
C MET A 261 15.52 -5.41 2.25
N GLY A 262 15.88 -4.35 1.53
CA GLY A 262 16.69 -3.27 2.08
C GLY A 262 16.15 -1.87 1.86
N ARG A 263 16.52 -0.98 2.77
CA ARG A 263 16.19 0.43 2.76
C ARG A 263 17.41 1.28 3.11
N ILE A 264 17.55 2.42 2.45
CA ILE A 264 18.68 3.33 2.59
C ILE A 264 18.21 4.57 3.36
N LEU A 265 18.91 4.90 4.45
CA LEU A 265 18.63 6.03 5.32
C LEU A 265 19.80 7.01 5.32
N THR A 266 19.49 8.29 5.48
CA THR A 266 20.49 9.37 5.45
C THR A 266 21.00 9.78 6.82
N SER A 267 20.42 9.23 7.90
CA SER A 267 20.79 9.50 9.28
C SER A 267 20.45 8.27 10.13
N ASP A 268 21.21 8.07 11.20
CA ASP A 268 21.02 7.04 12.22
C ASP A 268 20.08 7.47 13.35
N GLU A 269 19.50 8.68 13.26
CA GLU A 269 18.47 9.17 14.17
C GLU A 269 17.37 8.11 14.39
N GLU A 270 17.09 7.80 15.66
CA GLU A 270 16.13 6.75 16.03
C GLU A 270 14.74 6.93 15.41
N LYS A 271 14.30 8.18 15.22
CA LYS A 271 13.04 8.48 14.52
C LYS A 271 13.11 8.08 13.04
N MET A 272 14.23 8.34 12.36
CA MET A 272 14.43 7.98 10.96
C MET A 272 14.58 6.46 10.81
N VAL A 273 15.38 5.83 11.67
CA VAL A 273 15.53 4.36 11.71
C VAL A 273 14.17 3.70 11.98
N GLY A 274 13.46 4.14 13.01
CA GLY A 274 12.15 3.61 13.37
C GLY A 274 11.10 3.81 12.27
N SER A 275 11.12 4.95 11.57
CA SER A 275 10.28 5.15 10.38
C SER A 275 10.65 4.15 9.29
N GLY A 276 11.94 4.05 8.95
CA GLY A 276 12.47 3.16 7.93
C GLY A 276 12.09 1.70 8.17
N VAL A 277 12.23 1.21 9.40
CA VAL A 277 11.80 -0.13 9.84
C VAL A 277 10.30 -0.32 9.61
N LYS A 278 9.45 0.63 10.02
CA LYS A 278 8.00 0.54 9.79
C LYS A 278 7.63 0.52 8.31
N GLN A 279 8.39 1.21 7.44
CA GLN A 279 8.13 1.20 6.01
C GLN A 279 8.57 -0.12 5.37
N LEU A 280 9.77 -0.59 5.69
CA LEU A 280 10.31 -1.84 5.15
C LEU A 280 9.53 -3.07 5.65
N HIS A 281 9.10 -3.06 6.92
CA HIS A 281 8.24 -4.11 7.46
C HIS A 281 6.91 -4.21 6.70
N ARG A 282 6.30 -3.08 6.28
CA ARG A 282 5.07 -3.12 5.47
C ARG A 282 5.29 -3.81 4.12
N ALA A 283 6.45 -3.61 3.49
CA ALA A 283 6.83 -4.33 2.27
C ALA A 283 6.95 -5.85 2.55
N LEU A 284 7.79 -6.22 3.51
CA LEU A 284 8.04 -7.62 3.87
C LEU A 284 6.75 -8.35 4.29
N ALA A 285 5.95 -7.75 5.16
CA ALA A 285 4.70 -8.32 5.63
C ALA A 285 3.65 -8.45 4.50
N LEU A 286 3.64 -7.53 3.53
CA LEU A 286 2.78 -7.65 2.35
C LEU A 286 3.17 -8.86 1.49
N PHE A 287 4.47 -9.07 1.26
CA PHE A 287 4.95 -10.23 0.50
C PHE A 287 4.63 -11.54 1.24
N LYS A 288 4.80 -11.58 2.56
CA LYS A 288 4.39 -12.71 3.39
C LYS A 288 2.90 -13.00 3.31
N PHE A 289 2.07 -11.97 3.43
CA PHE A 289 0.62 -12.11 3.31
C PHE A 289 0.24 -12.71 1.96
N ILE A 290 0.85 -12.27 0.86
CA ILE A 290 0.58 -12.82 -0.47
C ILE A 290 1.12 -14.25 -0.63
N TRP A 291 2.30 -14.56 -0.08
CA TRP A 291 2.85 -15.93 -0.03
C TRP A 291 1.89 -16.91 0.63
N GLU A 292 1.40 -16.57 1.83
CA GLU A 292 0.47 -17.40 2.60
C GLU A 292 -0.89 -17.50 1.89
N THR A 293 -1.41 -16.39 1.37
CA THR A 293 -2.69 -16.37 0.65
C THR A 293 -2.63 -17.18 -0.66
N ALA A 294 -1.46 -17.25 -1.29
CA ALA A 294 -1.22 -18.06 -2.48
C ALA A 294 -1.10 -19.57 -2.19
N GLY A 295 -1.10 -19.97 -0.91
CA GLY A 295 -0.90 -21.37 -0.52
C GLY A 295 0.48 -21.89 -0.88
N MET A 296 1.49 -21.01 -0.88
CA MET A 296 2.89 -21.42 -1.10
C MET A 296 3.33 -22.38 0.01
N GLN A 297 4.06 -23.42 -0.38
CA GLN A 297 4.59 -24.40 0.57
C GLN A 297 5.80 -23.83 1.32
N GLY A 298 5.93 -24.19 2.59
CA GLY A 298 7.02 -23.72 3.46
C GLY A 298 6.77 -22.35 4.09
N VAL A 299 7.50 -22.08 5.17
CA VAL A 299 7.37 -20.86 5.96
C VAL A 299 8.23 -19.75 5.36
N LEU A 300 7.65 -18.57 5.14
CA LEU A 300 8.42 -17.38 4.73
C LEU A 300 8.85 -16.56 5.95
N GLU A 301 10.14 -16.62 6.26
CA GLU A 301 10.83 -15.78 7.22
C GLU A 301 11.16 -14.41 6.61
N LEU A 302 11.15 -13.37 7.44
CA LEU A 302 11.34 -12.00 7.02
C LEU A 302 12.61 -11.42 7.65
N GLN A 303 13.40 -10.73 6.82
CA GLN A 303 14.62 -10.06 7.24
C GLN A 303 14.70 -8.67 6.60
N GLY A 304 14.91 -7.64 7.40
CA GLY A 304 15.09 -6.27 6.91
C GLY A 304 16.54 -5.80 7.03
N HIS A 305 17.01 -5.04 6.05
CA HIS A 305 18.35 -4.43 6.08
C HIS A 305 18.24 -2.91 5.91
N MET A 306 18.67 -2.19 6.94
CA MET A 306 18.69 -0.73 6.97
C MET A 306 20.13 -0.26 6.76
N TRP A 307 20.40 0.42 5.66
CA TRP A 307 21.72 0.98 5.35
C TRP A 307 21.74 2.45 5.71
N CYS A 308 22.45 2.81 6.77
CA CYS A 308 22.34 4.11 7.41
C CYS A 308 23.68 4.84 7.45
N ILE A 309 23.72 6.08 6.97
CA ILE A 309 24.90 6.94 7.10
C ILE A 309 25.15 7.24 8.58
N GLY A 310 26.39 7.02 9.05
CA GLY A 310 26.80 7.34 10.42
C GLY A 310 26.42 6.32 11.49
N ALA A 311 25.59 5.32 11.15
CA ALA A 311 25.20 4.29 12.11
C ALA A 311 26.34 3.33 12.43
N LYS A 312 26.27 2.69 13.60
CA LYS A 312 27.03 1.47 13.91
C LYS A 312 26.20 0.24 13.62
N ASP A 313 26.87 -0.85 13.30
CA ASP A 313 26.22 -2.14 13.05
C ASP A 313 25.49 -2.62 14.31
N ARG A 314 24.22 -2.94 14.15
CA ARG A 314 23.37 -3.49 15.22
C ARG A 314 22.18 -4.25 14.64
N THR A 315 21.56 -5.06 15.49
CA THR A 315 20.29 -5.72 15.16
C THR A 315 19.15 -5.18 16.02
N LEU A 316 17.93 -5.25 15.49
CA LEU A 316 16.70 -4.95 16.22
C LEU A 316 15.59 -5.86 15.75
N THR A 317 14.60 -6.11 16.61
CA THR A 317 13.41 -6.90 16.25
C THR A 317 12.19 -6.00 16.24
N TYR A 318 11.38 -6.08 15.18
CA TYR A 318 10.11 -5.36 15.08
C TYR A 318 9.02 -6.30 14.60
N ARG A 319 7.99 -6.50 15.44
CA ARG A 319 6.85 -7.41 15.17
C ARG A 319 7.29 -8.82 14.75
N GLY A 320 8.30 -9.36 15.43
CA GLY A 320 8.86 -10.69 15.16
C GLY A 320 9.72 -10.79 13.89
N THR A 321 9.96 -9.68 13.18
CA THR A 321 10.89 -9.60 12.05
C THR A 321 12.25 -9.07 12.54
N LEU A 322 13.33 -9.73 12.14
CA LEU A 322 14.69 -9.30 12.42
C LEU A 322 15.14 -8.22 11.43
N PHE A 323 15.71 -7.15 11.95
CA PHE A 323 16.29 -6.06 11.16
C PHE A 323 17.76 -5.89 11.51
N PHE A 324 18.58 -5.76 10.47
CA PHE A 324 19.98 -5.39 10.57
C PHE A 324 20.11 -3.92 10.22
N VAL A 325 20.77 -3.15 11.06
CA VAL A 325 21.16 -1.77 10.78
C VAL A 325 22.65 -1.79 10.48
N HIS A 326 23.00 -1.44 9.26
CA HIS A 326 24.36 -1.40 8.74
C HIS A 326 24.83 0.05 8.67
N GLY A 327 26.03 0.30 9.17
CA GLY A 327 26.72 1.57 9.00
C GLY A 327 27.23 1.76 7.58
N ILE A 328 27.00 2.93 7.00
CA ILE A 328 27.67 3.36 5.78
C ILE A 328 28.81 4.31 6.19
N SER A 329 30.05 3.83 6.14
CA SER A 329 31.26 4.64 6.20
C SER A 329 31.75 4.88 4.77
N LEU A 330 31.53 6.09 4.25
CA LEU A 330 32.00 6.51 2.91
C LEU A 330 33.46 6.96 2.96
#